data_AF-A0A938J6H9-F1
#
_entry.id   AF-A0A938J6H9-F1
#
_cell.length_a   1.000
_cell.length_b   1.000
_cell.length_c   1.000
_cell.angle_alpha   90.00
_cell.angle_beta   90.00
_cell.angle_gamma   90.00
#
_symmetry.space_group_name_H-M   'P 1'
#
loop_
_entity.id
_entity.type
_entity.pdbx_description
1 polymer ?
#
loop_
_entity_poly.entity_id
_entity_poly.type
_entity_poly.pdbx_seq_one_letter_code
_entity_poly.pdbx_strand_id
1 'polypeptide(L)' 'MKQLVIDCRHAAAQARFWSAALDDSEIRGYDEVEIARLASLGRTPETDPCVIVDGPPFELCFREVGA' A
#
# COMPACT_ATOMS: atom_id res chain seq x y z
N MET A 1 13.21 -6.83 -8.63
CA MET A 1 12.71 -6.66 -7.25
C MET A 1 11.92 -7.89 -6.86
N LYS A 2 11.93 -8.30 -5.58
CA LYS A 2 10.95 -9.28 -5.06
C LYS A 2 9.89 -8.51 -4.26
N GLN A 3 8.67 -9.02 -4.22
CA GLN A 3 7.59 -8.44 -3.43
C GLN A 3 7.09 -9.46 -2.41
N LEU A 4 6.97 -9.04 -1.16
CA LEU A 4 6.33 -9.81 -0.09
C LEU A 4 4.89 -9.31 0.07
N VAL A 5 3.93 -10.21 -0.10
CA VAL A 5 2.50 -9.91 0.06
C VAL A 5 2.05 -10.33 1.46
N ILE A 6 1.40 -9.41 2.17
CA ILE A 6 0.91 -9.61 3.54
C ILE A 6 -0.58 -9.30 3.54
N ASP A 7 -1.38 -10.32 3.87
CA ASP A 7 -2.81 -10.18 4.11
C ASP A 7 -3.05 -9.53 5.48
N CYS A 8 -3.91 -8.51 5.53
CA CYS A 8 -4.19 -7.73 6.73
C CYS A 8 -5.62 -7.18 6.75
N ARG A 9 -6.02 -6.49 7.82
CA ARG A 9 -7.36 -5.87 7.92
C ARG A 9 -7.42 -4.42 7.42
N HIS A 10 -6.30 -3.70 7.52
CA HIS A 10 -6.23 -2.25 7.23
C HIS A 10 -4.92 -1.95 6.48
N ALA A 11 -4.93 -1.99 5.15
CA ALA A 11 -3.71 -1.90 4.34
C ALA A 11 -2.99 -0.57 4.55
N ALA A 12 -3.72 0.54 4.49
CA ALA A 12 -3.15 1.88 4.66
C ALA A 12 -2.54 2.11 6.06
N ALA A 13 -3.08 1.46 7.10
CA ALA A 13 -2.51 1.55 8.45
C ALA A 13 -1.22 0.74 8.58
N GLN A 14 -1.19 -0.48 8.02
CA GLN A 14 0.00 -1.32 8.01
C GLN A 14 1.13 -0.68 7.19
N ALA A 15 0.83 -0.14 6.02
CA ALA A 15 1.82 0.51 5.16
C ALA A 15 2.50 1.70 5.88
N ARG A 16 1.73 2.54 6.57
CA ARG A 16 2.28 3.64 7.39
C ARG A 16 3.19 3.16 8.49
N PHE A 17 2.76 2.14 9.23
CA PHE A 17 3.56 1.60 10.32
C PHE A 17 4.91 1.10 9.80
N TRP A 18 4.90 0.30 8.74
CA TRP A 18 6.12 -0.30 8.21
C TRP A 18 7.02 0.69 7.48
N SER A 19 6.45 1.66 6.75
CA SER A 19 7.23 2.75 6.14
C SER A 19 7.93 3.62 7.19
N ALA A 20 7.34 3.79 8.37
CA ALA A 20 7.97 4.51 9.48
C ALA A 20 8.97 3.67 10.28
N ALA A 21 8.83 2.33 10.26
CA ALA A 21 9.64 1.41 11.05
C ALA A 21 10.88 0.90 10.31
N LEU A 22 10.89 0.94 8.98
CA LEU A 22 11.99 0.45 8.13
C LEU A 22 12.74 1.63 7.49
N ASP A 23 14.06 1.58 7.56
CA ASP A 23 14.93 2.54 6.88
C ASP A 23 14.81 2.41 5.35
N ASP A 24 15.04 3.53 4.65
CA ASP A 24 15.00 3.63 3.19
C ASP A 24 13.71 3.06 2.56
N SER A 25 12.58 3.18 3.27
CA SER A 25 11.28 2.70 2.82
C SER A 25 10.23 3.80 2.77
N GLU A 26 9.41 3.77 1.73
CA GLU A 26 8.35 4.77 1.53
C GLU A 26 7.08 4.12 0.97
N ILE A 27 5.92 4.64 1.35
CA ILE A 27 4.67 4.25 0.70
C ILE A 27 4.74 4.69 -0.76
N ARG A 28 4.47 3.75 -1.68
CA ARG A 28 4.46 4.02 -3.11
C ARG A 28 3.47 5.15 -3.43
N GLY A 29 3.97 6.16 -4.13
CA GLY A 29 3.13 7.27 -4.58
C GLY A 29 2.02 6.82 -5.54
N TYR A 30 0.87 7.48 -5.44
CA TYR A 30 -0.24 7.30 -6.37
C TYR A 30 -0.15 8.33 -7.49
N ASP A 31 -0.23 7.89 -8.74
CA ASP A 31 -0.39 8.79 -9.87
C ASP A 31 -1.86 9.18 -10.08
N GLU A 32 -2.11 10.15 -10.96
CA GLU A 32 -3.46 10.65 -11.24
C GLU A 32 -4.37 9.55 -11.83
N VAL A 33 -3.80 8.62 -12.59
CA VAL A 33 -4.54 7.52 -13.22
C VAL A 33 -5.08 6.58 -12.14
N GLU A 34 -4.24 6.23 -11.18
CA GLU A 34 -4.60 5.36 -10.08
C GLU A 34 -5.56 6.03 -9.11
N ILE A 35 -5.38 7.33 -8.82
CA ILE A 35 -6.33 8.10 -8.02
C ILE A 35 -7.71 8.11 -8.69
N ALA A 36 -7.78 8.35 -10.00
CA ALA A 36 -9.05 8.33 -10.74
C ALA A 36 -9.67 6.92 -10.75
N ARG A 37 -8.86 5.87 -10.87
CA ARG A 37 -9.31 4.48 -10.78
C ARG A 37 -9.95 4.19 -9.42
N LEU A 38 -9.28 4.53 -8.32
CA LEU A 38 -9.82 4.35 -6.97
C LEU A 38 -11.12 5.13 -6.77
N ALA A 39 -11.16 6.39 -7.19
CA ALA A 39 -12.35 7.22 -7.09
C ALA A 39 -13.54 6.60 -7.85
N SER A 40 -13.31 6.02 -9.03
CA SER A 40 -14.35 5.30 -9.79
C SER A 40 -14.92 4.08 -9.07
N LEU A 41 -14.16 3.51 -8.12
CA LEU A 41 -14.55 2.41 -7.24
C LEU A 41 -15.12 2.88 -5.90
N GLY A 42 -15.29 4.19 -5.71
CA GLY A 42 -15.74 4.79 -4.45
C GLY A 42 -14.68 4.72 -3.35
N ARG A 43 -13.39 4.62 -3.71
CA ARG A 43 -12.26 4.55 -2.80
C ARG A 43 -11.37 5.78 -2.93
N THR A 44 -10.64 6.07 -1.87
CA THR A 44 -9.48 6.97 -1.84
C THR A 44 -8.21 6.16 -1.58
N PRO A 45 -6.99 6.74 -1.75
CA PRO A 45 -5.76 6.08 -1.33
C PRO A 45 -5.77 5.59 0.13
N GLU A 46 -6.53 6.25 1.01
CA GLU A 46 -6.70 5.84 2.40
C GLU A 46 -7.55 4.61 2.62
N THR A 47 -8.39 4.28 1.64
CA THR A 47 -9.30 3.15 1.66
C THR A 47 -8.95 2.12 0.58
N ASP A 48 -7.75 2.26 -0.01
CA ASP A 48 -7.25 1.30 -0.98
C ASP A 48 -7.03 -0.04 -0.27
N PRO A 49 -7.68 -1.14 -0.72
CA PRO A 49 -7.45 -2.46 -0.16
C PRO A 49 -6.06 -3.02 -0.47
N CYS A 50 -5.22 -2.33 -1.23
CA CYS A 50 -3.88 -2.79 -1.60
C CYS A 50 -2.87 -1.63 -1.60
N VAL A 51 -2.00 -1.59 -0.59
CA VAL A 51 -1.00 -0.52 -0.47
C VAL A 51 0.41 -1.11 -0.52
N ILE A 52 1.28 -0.50 -1.33
CA ILE A 52 2.67 -0.95 -1.50
C ILE A 52 3.61 0.02 -0.77
N VAL A 53 4.60 -0.54 -0.08
CA VAL A 53 5.76 0.17 0.47
C VAL A 53 6.98 -0.28 -0.32
N ASP A 54 7.63 0.68 -0.97
CA ASP A 54 8.89 0.49 -1.66
C ASP A 54 10.04 0.49 -0.65
N GLY A 55 11.03 -0.38 -0.86
CA GLY A 55 12.21 -0.46 0.01
C GLY A 55 13.21 -1.53 -0.46
N PRO A 56 14.50 -1.42 -0.07
CA PRO A 56 15.48 -2.46 -0.34
C PRO A 56 15.42 -3.58 0.73
N PRO A 57 15.62 -4.87 0.36
CA PRO A 57 15.78 -5.43 -0.99
C PRO A 57 14.45 -5.86 -1.64
N PHE A 58 13.32 -5.62 -0.98
CA PHE A 58 12.00 -6.04 -1.41
C PHE A 58 10.94 -4.98 -1.13
N GLU A 59 9.88 -5.02 -1.92
CA GLU A 59 8.68 -4.24 -1.67
C GLU A 59 7.74 -5.03 -0.75
N LEU A 60 7.01 -4.31 0.09
CA LEU A 60 5.94 -4.86 0.91
C LEU A 60 4.59 -4.50 0.28
N CYS A 61 3.73 -5.47 0.02
CA CYS A 61 2.37 -5.26 -0.45
C CYS A 61 1.40 -5.68 0.65
N PHE A 62 0.69 -4.73 1.24
CA PHE A 62 -0.36 -4.98 2.22
C PHE A 62 -1.70 -5.10 1.50
N ARG A 63 -2.34 -6.26 1.60
CA ARG A 63 -3.63 -6.57 0.99
C ARG A 63 -4.69 -6.73 2.06
N GLU A 64 -5.79 -6.01 1.95
CA GLU A 64 -6.93 -6.19 2.83
C GLU A 64 -7.67 -7.49 2.50
N VAL A 65 -8.03 -8.24 3.55
CA VAL A 65 -8.90 -9.40 3.45
C VAL A 65 -10.28 -9.08 3.99
N GLY A 66 -11.32 -9.40 3.22
CA GLY A 66 -12.72 -9.15 3.57
C GLY A 66 -13.22 -7.72 3.30
N ALA A 67 -12.55 -6.98 2.43
CA ALA A 67 -12.86 -5.61 2.01
C ALA A 67 -13.89 -5.51 0.87
#